data_AF-A0A2P6WA15-F1
#
_entry.id   AF-A0A2P6WA15-F1
#
_cell.length_a   1.000
_cell.length_b   1.000
_cell.length_c   1.000
_cell.angle_alpha   90.00
_cell.angle_beta   90.00
_cell.angle_gamma   90.00
#
_symmetry.space_group_name_H-M   'P 1'
#
loop_
_entity.id
_entity.type
_entity.pdbx_description
1 polymer ?
#
loop_
_entity_poly.entity_id
_entity_poly.type
_entity_poly.pdbx_seq_one_letter_code
_entity_poly.pdbx_strand_id
1 'polypeptide(L)'
;MADTSDSFKKWFDESFSYWFLEPPNPRSDPEDNIWHEFDLFKNEWVNIQNRLEWYESPNVPNIYKNHVYLFKNNMEFPRPEETYYKENVESHEFDAEIDCTTELPSGKGDLRINVNILTKTPPSGENNFAMVQYLVDTEMKYDMPRGIGFLPRFLARPLNRTFKFLFMLYIGEEMIEYDGEWAIEKTREYFQYIRKYHGEEPIQTKSRQAEFKP
;
A
#
# COMPACT_ATOMS: atom_id res chain seq x y z
N MET A 1 27.60 -43.44 26.51
CA MET A 1 26.92 -42.39 27.29
C MET A 1 27.31 -41.08 26.65
N ALA A 2 26.39 -40.47 25.89
CA ALA A 2 26.66 -39.20 25.22
C ALA A 2 26.73 -38.08 26.27
N ASP A 3 27.65 -37.15 26.05
CA ASP A 3 28.07 -36.10 26.96
C ASP A 3 26.98 -35.04 27.14
N THR A 4 26.04 -35.30 28.05
CA THR A 4 24.88 -34.42 28.33
C THR A 4 25.26 -33.19 29.16
N SER A 5 26.45 -33.18 29.79
CA SER A 5 26.97 -32.06 30.57
C SER A 5 27.36 -30.89 29.67
N ASP A 6 28.08 -31.18 28.59
CA ASP A 6 28.64 -30.15 27.71
C ASP A 6 27.57 -29.54 26.79
N SER A 7 26.56 -30.32 26.39
CA SER A 7 25.41 -29.80 25.66
C SER A 7 24.54 -28.86 26.50
N PHE A 8 24.35 -29.16 27.79
CA PHE A 8 23.58 -28.33 28.71
C PHE A 8 24.27 -26.99 28.99
N LYS A 9 25.58 -26.99 29.26
CA LYS A 9 26.34 -25.75 29.48
C LYS A 9 26.33 -24.85 28.24
N LYS A 10 26.58 -25.44 27.06
CA LYS A 10 26.55 -24.68 25.81
C LYS A 10 25.19 -24.05 25.56
N TRP A 11 24.11 -24.82 25.73
CA TRP A 11 22.75 -24.30 25.59
C TRP A 11 22.42 -23.21 26.64
N PHE A 12 22.88 -23.37 27.88
CA PHE A 12 22.67 -22.38 28.94
C PHE A 12 23.42 -21.09 28.66
N ASP A 13 24.70 -21.16 28.25
CA ASP A 13 25.52 -19.98 27.94
C ASP A 13 24.98 -19.23 26.71
N GLU A 14 24.54 -19.96 25.67
CA GLU A 14 23.90 -19.39 24.49
C GLU A 14 22.54 -18.74 24.83
N SER A 15 21.73 -19.38 25.66
CA SER A 15 20.45 -18.83 26.09
C SER A 15 20.64 -17.61 26.99
N PHE A 16 21.59 -17.68 27.92
CA PHE A 16 21.88 -16.58 28.84
C PHE A 16 22.43 -15.37 28.08
N SER A 17 23.38 -15.57 27.16
CA SER A 17 23.94 -14.48 26.37
C SER A 17 22.86 -13.82 25.50
N TYR A 18 22.05 -14.62 24.81
CA TYR A 18 20.96 -14.15 23.97
C TYR A 18 19.96 -13.28 24.75
N TRP A 19 19.57 -13.70 25.96
CA TRP A 19 18.55 -13.00 26.74
C TRP A 19 19.07 -11.81 27.56
N PHE A 20 20.30 -11.90 28.08
CA PHE A 20 20.82 -10.99 29.10
C PHE A 20 21.96 -10.09 28.63
N LEU A 21 22.69 -10.48 27.58
CA LEU A 21 23.85 -9.72 27.09
C LEU A 21 23.55 -9.05 25.75
N GLU A 22 22.76 -9.70 24.90
CA GLU A 22 22.44 -9.16 23.59
C GLU A 22 21.24 -8.20 23.64
N PRO A 23 21.37 -7.00 23.04
CA PRO A 23 20.22 -6.15 22.76
C PRO A 23 19.40 -6.71 21.58
N PRO A 24 18.08 -6.43 21.52
CA PRO A 24 17.25 -6.78 20.37
C PRO A 24 17.77 -6.15 19.07
N ASN A 25 17.70 -6.87 17.96
CA ASN A 25 17.97 -6.35 16.62
C ASN A 25 16.74 -6.49 15.70
N PRO A 26 15.83 -5.49 15.70
CA PRO A 26 14.58 -5.53 14.94
C PRO A 26 14.75 -5.62 13.41
N ARG A 27 15.98 -5.43 12.89
CA ARG A 27 16.28 -5.51 11.45
C ARG A 27 16.60 -6.92 10.97
N SER A 28 17.17 -7.75 11.85
CA SER A 28 17.64 -9.09 11.49
C SER A 28 16.80 -10.20 12.09
N ASP A 29 16.17 -9.94 13.24
CA ASP A 29 15.41 -10.93 13.99
C ASP A 29 13.93 -10.53 14.03
N PRO A 30 13.04 -11.26 13.35
CA PRO A 30 11.60 -11.01 13.40
C PRO A 30 11.06 -11.01 14.84
N GLU A 31 11.62 -11.83 15.75
CA GLU A 31 11.16 -11.90 17.14
C GLU A 31 11.41 -10.60 17.93
N ASP A 32 12.39 -9.81 17.50
CA ASP A 32 12.75 -8.54 18.13
C ASP A 32 11.95 -7.36 17.56
N ASN A 33 11.31 -7.52 16.41
CA ASN A 33 10.38 -6.54 15.88
C ASN A 33 9.03 -6.68 16.59
N ILE A 34 8.64 -5.69 17.38
CA ILE A 34 7.39 -5.71 18.15
C ILE A 34 6.13 -5.85 17.27
N TRP A 35 6.24 -5.46 16.00
CA TRP A 35 5.17 -5.44 15.01
C TRP A 35 5.13 -6.68 14.11
N HIS A 36 6.00 -7.67 14.31
CA HIS A 36 6.15 -8.81 13.40
C HIS A 36 4.87 -9.63 13.16
N GLU A 37 3.91 -9.56 14.08
CA GLU A 37 2.59 -10.22 13.98
C GLU A 37 1.59 -9.44 13.11
N PHE A 38 1.85 -8.17 12.82
CA PHE A 38 0.95 -7.27 12.10
C PHE A 38 1.50 -7.00 10.70
N ASP A 39 0.92 -7.62 9.68
CA ASP A 39 1.35 -7.44 8.29
C ASP A 39 1.34 -5.97 7.86
N LEU A 40 0.36 -5.20 8.35
CA LEU A 40 0.21 -3.77 8.09
C LEU A 40 1.40 -2.91 8.59
N PHE A 41 2.12 -3.39 9.61
CA PHE A 41 3.16 -2.65 10.31
C PHE A 41 4.58 -3.14 10.00
N LYS A 42 4.74 -3.96 8.96
CA LYS A 42 6.04 -4.48 8.50
C LYS A 42 6.83 -3.50 7.62
N ASN A 43 6.39 -2.25 7.50
CA ASN A 43 6.98 -1.25 6.60
C ASN A 43 6.95 -1.72 5.13
N GLU A 44 5.91 -2.46 4.77
CA GLU A 44 5.61 -2.94 3.42
C GLU A 44 4.32 -2.31 2.92
N TRP A 45 4.16 -2.26 1.59
CA TRP A 45 2.92 -1.79 0.97
C TRP A 45 1.84 -2.87 1.09
N VAL A 46 0.69 -2.49 1.66
CA VAL A 46 -0.45 -3.37 1.83
C VAL A 46 -1.61 -2.87 0.99
N ASN A 47 -2.15 -3.74 0.14
CA ASN A 47 -3.30 -3.42 -0.71
C ASN A 47 -4.59 -3.30 0.13
N ILE A 48 -5.23 -2.14 0.02
CA ILE A 48 -6.49 -1.79 0.69
C ILE A 48 -7.65 -2.13 -0.22
N GLN A 49 -7.54 -1.70 -1.47
CA GLN A 49 -8.59 -1.85 -2.45
C GLN A 49 -8.00 -1.97 -3.84
N ASN A 50 -8.59 -2.88 -4.61
CA ASN A 50 -8.47 -2.93 -6.05
C ASN A 50 -9.84 -2.59 -6.66
N ARG A 51 -9.87 -1.66 -7.60
CA ARG A 51 -11.10 -1.32 -8.33
C ARG A 51 -10.81 -1.20 -9.81
N LEU A 52 -11.69 -1.81 -10.59
CA LEU A 52 -11.60 -1.92 -12.03
C LEU A 52 -12.90 -1.42 -12.64
N GLU A 53 -12.80 -0.44 -13.53
CA GLU A 53 -13.95 0.12 -14.26
C GLU A 53 -13.66 0.25 -15.75
N TRP A 54 -14.68 -0.01 -16.55
CA TRP A 54 -14.61 0.03 -18.01
C TRP A 54 -15.47 1.17 -18.55
N TYR A 55 -14.91 1.92 -19.49
CA TYR A 55 -15.55 3.07 -20.11
C TYR A 55 -15.48 2.96 -21.62
N GLU A 56 -16.57 3.37 -22.26
CA GLU A 56 -16.60 3.69 -23.67
C GLU A 56 -16.22 5.16 -23.81
N SER A 57 -15.19 5.46 -24.60
CA SER A 57 -14.65 6.82 -24.64
C SER A 57 -14.22 7.30 -26.01
N PRO A 58 -14.63 8.52 -26.41
CA PRO A 58 -14.11 9.19 -27.60
C PRO A 58 -12.76 9.87 -27.33
N ASN A 59 -11.94 10.04 -28.38
CA ASN A 59 -10.68 10.84 -28.32
C ASN A 59 -9.63 10.37 -27.29
N VAL A 60 -9.43 9.07 -27.22
CA VAL A 60 -8.52 8.32 -26.36
C VAL A 60 -7.12 8.96 -26.12
N PRO A 61 -6.39 9.49 -27.13
CA PRO A 61 -5.07 10.09 -26.91
C PRO A 61 -5.08 11.36 -26.04
N ASN A 62 -6.18 12.13 -26.06
CA ASN A 62 -6.32 13.31 -25.21
C ASN A 62 -6.62 12.93 -23.76
N ILE A 63 -7.24 11.77 -23.54
CA ILE A 63 -7.61 11.28 -22.22
C ILE A 63 -6.38 11.01 -21.38
N TYR A 64 -5.41 10.31 -21.94
CA TYR A 64 -4.14 10.01 -21.29
C TYR A 64 -3.36 11.29 -20.92
N LYS A 65 -3.23 12.24 -21.85
CA LYS A 65 -2.57 13.53 -21.56
C LYS A 65 -3.24 14.30 -20.41
N ASN A 66 -4.56 14.19 -20.29
CA ASN A 66 -5.32 14.86 -19.24
C ASN A 66 -5.32 14.09 -17.91
N HIS A 67 -5.11 12.78 -17.93
CA HIS A 67 -5.13 11.93 -16.72
C HIS A 67 -4.01 12.27 -15.74
N VAL A 68 -2.80 12.54 -16.24
CA VAL A 68 -1.68 13.00 -15.41
C VAL A 68 -2.00 14.32 -14.69
N TYR A 69 -2.89 15.15 -15.25
CA TYR A 69 -3.30 16.40 -14.60
C TYR A 69 -4.40 16.21 -13.55
N LEU A 70 -5.18 15.12 -13.58
CA LEU A 70 -6.26 14.88 -12.60
C LEU A 70 -5.69 14.75 -11.19
N PHE A 71 -4.64 13.94 -11.00
CA PHE A 71 -4.04 13.74 -9.68
C PHE A 71 -3.51 15.05 -9.08
N LYS A 72 -2.82 15.84 -9.91
CA LYS A 72 -2.21 17.09 -9.47
C LYS A 72 -3.23 18.22 -9.22
N ASN A 73 -4.19 18.39 -10.14
CA ASN A 73 -5.08 19.56 -10.12
C ASN A 73 -6.36 19.32 -9.31
N ASN A 74 -6.78 18.07 -9.12
CA ASN A 74 -8.08 17.74 -8.57
C ASN A 74 -8.02 16.93 -7.28
N MET A 75 -6.94 16.20 -7.02
CA MET A 75 -6.85 15.30 -5.85
C MET A 75 -5.76 15.69 -4.85
N GLU A 76 -5.02 16.77 -5.11
CA GLU A 76 -3.94 17.30 -4.25
C GLU A 76 -2.75 16.34 -4.05
N PHE A 77 -2.58 15.33 -4.92
CA PHE A 77 -1.41 14.46 -4.86
C PHE A 77 -0.15 15.21 -5.31
N PRO A 78 0.99 15.01 -4.63
CA PRO A 78 2.26 15.45 -5.15
C PRO A 78 2.51 14.73 -6.49
N ARG A 79 3.12 15.47 -7.43
CA ARG A 79 3.23 15.17 -8.86
C ARG A 79 3.17 13.65 -9.20
N PRO A 80 2.20 13.20 -10.00
CA PRO A 80 2.12 11.80 -10.43
C PRO A 80 3.36 11.41 -11.24
N GLU A 81 3.84 10.19 -11.03
CA GLU A 81 4.95 9.60 -11.76
C GLU A 81 4.42 8.57 -12.76
N GLU A 82 4.76 8.77 -14.03
CA GLU A 82 4.49 7.76 -15.05
C GLU A 82 5.62 6.74 -15.06
N THR A 83 5.31 5.50 -14.67
CA THR A 83 6.28 4.41 -14.57
C THR A 83 6.38 3.63 -15.88
N TYR A 84 5.30 3.60 -16.67
CA TYR A 84 5.24 2.86 -17.93
C TYR A 84 4.28 3.50 -18.93
N TYR A 85 4.67 3.53 -20.20
CA TYR A 85 3.81 3.88 -21.32
C TYR A 85 4.19 3.09 -22.57
N LYS A 86 3.19 2.53 -23.25
CA LYS A 86 3.35 1.86 -24.54
C LYS A 86 2.14 2.15 -25.43
N GLU A 87 2.40 2.54 -26.67
CA GLU A 87 1.38 2.74 -27.70
C GLU A 87 1.72 1.89 -28.94
N ASN A 88 0.70 1.28 -29.54
CA ASN A 88 0.79 0.70 -30.88
C ASN A 88 0.52 1.80 -31.91
N VAL A 89 1.52 2.12 -32.74
CA VAL A 89 1.44 3.21 -33.73
C VAL A 89 0.40 2.95 -34.82
N GLU A 90 0.11 1.68 -35.13
CA GLU A 90 -0.86 1.31 -36.17
C GLU A 90 -2.29 1.29 -35.64
N SER A 91 -2.49 0.73 -34.44
CA SER A 91 -3.82 0.56 -33.85
C SER A 91 -4.21 1.68 -32.89
N HIS A 92 -3.28 2.56 -32.48
CA HIS A 92 -3.46 3.58 -31.44
C HIS A 92 -3.95 3.05 -30.08
N GLU A 93 -3.77 1.75 -29.84
CA GLU A 93 -3.97 1.16 -28.53
C GLU A 93 -2.82 1.55 -27.59
N PHE A 94 -3.13 1.86 -26.34
CA PHE A 94 -2.12 2.20 -25.34
C PHE A 94 -2.34 1.47 -24.01
N ASP A 95 -1.23 1.34 -23.29
CA ASP A 95 -1.13 0.85 -21.92
C ASP A 95 -0.23 1.81 -21.15
N ALA A 96 -0.72 2.32 -20.02
CA ALA A 96 -0.03 3.29 -19.19
C ALA A 96 -0.16 2.93 -17.71
N GLU A 97 0.93 3.12 -16.96
CA GLU A 97 0.97 2.96 -15.51
C GLU A 97 1.41 4.27 -14.86
N ILE A 98 0.61 4.73 -13.90
CA ILE A 98 0.82 5.98 -13.16
C ILE A 98 0.82 5.64 -11.67
N ASP A 99 1.91 5.99 -10.98
CA ASP A 99 2.06 5.87 -9.54
C ASP A 99 1.91 7.26 -8.90
N CYS A 100 1.06 7.35 -7.89
CA CYS A 100 0.85 8.54 -7.09
C CYS A 100 1.01 8.20 -5.61
N THR A 101 1.99 8.80 -4.95
CA THR A 101 2.22 8.61 -3.52
C THR A 101 1.92 9.90 -2.75
N THR A 102 1.36 9.82 -1.55
CA THR A 102 1.12 10.94 -0.65
C THR A 102 1.23 10.49 0.81
N GLU A 103 1.44 11.41 1.74
CA GLU A 103 1.43 11.09 3.17
C GLU A 103 0.01 10.72 3.64
N LEU A 104 -0.09 9.78 4.58
CA LEU A 104 -1.34 9.46 5.27
C LEU A 104 -1.77 10.61 6.20
N PRO A 105 -3.07 10.84 6.41
CA PRO A 105 -3.54 11.95 7.23
C PRO A 105 -3.19 11.77 8.72
N SER A 106 -2.95 10.54 9.20
CA SER A 106 -2.34 10.29 10.52
C SER A 106 -0.89 10.78 10.65
N GLY A 107 -0.21 11.04 9.53
CA GLY A 107 1.23 11.33 9.47
C GLY A 107 2.10 10.14 9.86
N LYS A 108 1.56 8.91 9.82
CA LYS A 108 2.25 7.66 10.22
C LYS A 108 2.53 6.73 9.06
N GLY A 109 2.67 7.25 7.86
CA GLY A 109 2.99 6.46 6.68
C GLY A 109 2.59 7.15 5.40
N ASP A 110 2.57 6.36 4.33
CA ASP A 110 2.30 6.80 2.97
C ASP A 110 1.12 6.01 2.38
N LEU A 111 0.32 6.70 1.57
CA LEU A 111 -0.68 6.15 0.66
C LEU A 111 -0.09 6.13 -0.75
N ARG A 112 -0.29 5.03 -1.46
CA ARG A 112 0.01 4.89 -2.88
C ARG A 112 -1.24 4.52 -3.66
N ILE A 113 -1.46 5.22 -4.77
CA ILE A 113 -2.48 4.89 -5.77
C ILE A 113 -1.76 4.57 -7.08
N ASN A 114 -1.82 3.31 -7.49
CA ASN A 114 -1.33 2.84 -8.77
C ASN A 114 -2.50 2.74 -9.74
N VAL A 115 -2.40 3.42 -10.86
CA VAL A 115 -3.39 3.37 -11.94
C VAL A 115 -2.77 2.72 -13.14
N ASN A 116 -3.37 1.63 -13.60
CA ASN A 116 -3.15 1.09 -14.94
C ASN A 116 -4.32 1.45 -15.86
N ILE A 117 -4.01 2.04 -17.01
CA ILE A 117 -4.95 2.47 -18.04
C ILE A 117 -4.65 1.69 -19.31
N LEU A 118 -5.63 0.95 -19.81
CA LEU A 118 -5.46 0.09 -20.98
C LEU A 118 -6.62 0.27 -21.97
N THR A 119 -6.32 0.42 -23.25
CA THR A 119 -7.33 0.26 -24.32
C THR A 119 -7.58 -1.21 -24.62
N LYS A 120 -8.83 -1.65 -24.51
CA LYS A 120 -9.28 -3.03 -24.82
C LYS A 120 -9.55 -3.24 -26.30
N THR A 121 -9.91 -2.17 -27.00
CA THR A 121 -10.20 -2.18 -28.44
C THR A 121 -9.43 -1.04 -29.10
N PRO A 122 -8.98 -1.20 -30.35
CA PRO A 122 -8.43 -0.09 -31.10
C PRO A 122 -9.44 1.06 -31.21
N PRO A 123 -9.01 2.32 -31.09
CA PRO A 123 -9.84 3.45 -31.46
C PRO A 123 -10.37 3.28 -32.89
N SER A 124 -11.68 3.40 -33.08
CA SER A 124 -12.32 3.23 -34.39
C SER A 124 -13.46 4.22 -34.61
N GLY A 125 -13.86 4.39 -35.88
CA GLY A 125 -14.92 5.32 -36.30
C GLY A 125 -14.47 6.79 -36.36
N GLU A 126 -15.42 7.69 -36.64
CA GLU A 126 -15.13 9.13 -36.83
C GLU A 126 -14.64 9.85 -35.55
N ASN A 127 -14.92 9.29 -34.36
CA ASN A 127 -14.57 9.90 -33.07
C ASN A 127 -13.42 9.20 -32.31
N ASN A 128 -12.68 8.29 -32.97
CA ASN A 128 -11.62 7.48 -32.35
C ASN A 128 -12.10 6.83 -31.04
N PHE A 129 -13.22 6.13 -31.13
CA PHE A 129 -13.88 5.54 -29.98
C PHE A 129 -13.18 4.24 -29.57
N ALA A 130 -12.83 4.10 -28.30
CA ALA A 130 -12.29 2.86 -27.75
C ALA A 130 -12.89 2.53 -26.40
N MET A 131 -12.87 1.25 -26.08
CA MET A 131 -13.10 0.78 -24.72
C MET A 131 -11.82 0.94 -23.90
N VAL A 132 -11.88 1.73 -22.83
CA VAL A 132 -10.77 2.00 -21.92
C VAL A 132 -11.04 1.36 -20.57
N GLN A 133 -10.06 0.60 -20.09
CA GLN A 133 -10.06 -0.03 -18.78
C GLN A 133 -9.19 0.80 -17.83
N TYR A 134 -9.73 1.06 -16.65
CA TYR A 134 -9.00 1.62 -15.52
C TYR A 134 -8.91 0.56 -14.43
N LEU A 135 -7.71 0.20 -14.06
CA LEU A 135 -7.41 -0.62 -12.89
C LEU A 135 -6.69 0.27 -11.87
N VAL A 136 -7.27 0.41 -10.69
CA VAL A 136 -6.76 1.27 -9.63
C VAL A 136 -6.50 0.41 -8.41
N ASP A 137 -5.24 0.38 -8.01
CA ASP A 137 -4.75 -0.27 -6.81
C ASP A 137 -4.40 0.79 -5.79
N THR A 138 -4.98 0.66 -4.60
CA THR A 138 -4.75 1.58 -3.48
C THR A 138 -4.10 0.83 -2.35
N GLU A 139 -2.94 1.31 -1.93
CA GLU A 139 -2.05 0.63 -1.01
C GLU A 139 -1.58 1.60 0.08
N MET A 140 -1.44 1.11 1.30
CA MET A 140 -0.91 1.91 2.41
C MET A 140 0.34 1.25 2.98
N LYS A 141 1.21 2.07 3.55
CA LYS A 141 2.41 1.63 4.24
C LYS A 141 2.61 2.49 5.48
N TYR A 142 2.71 1.85 6.65
CA TYR A 142 2.96 2.57 7.90
C TYR A 142 4.45 2.61 8.27
N ASP A 143 4.91 3.76 8.76
CA ASP A 143 6.21 3.92 9.41
C ASP A 143 6.04 3.82 10.93
N MET A 144 6.11 2.59 11.43
CA MET A 144 5.87 2.30 12.85
C MET A 144 7.14 2.48 13.69
N PRO A 145 7.02 3.12 14.87
CA PRO A 145 8.16 3.30 15.75
C PRO A 145 8.72 1.94 16.17
N ARG A 146 10.04 1.80 16.11
CA ARG A 146 10.69 0.58 16.59
C ARG A 146 10.55 0.50 18.11
N GLY A 147 10.37 -0.71 18.60
CA GLY A 147 10.43 -0.98 20.04
C GLY A 147 11.79 -0.62 20.64
N ILE A 148 11.88 -0.74 21.96
CA ILE A 148 13.11 -0.59 22.74
C ILE A 148 14.12 -1.65 22.27
N GLY A 149 15.22 -1.19 21.65
CA GLY A 149 16.32 -2.03 21.19
C GLY A 149 17.66 -1.77 21.88
N PHE A 150 17.73 -0.84 22.85
CA PHE A 150 18.98 -0.49 23.53
C PHE A 150 19.16 -1.21 24.88
N LEU A 151 18.13 -1.87 25.39
CA LEU A 151 18.17 -2.67 26.62
C LEU A 151 18.38 -4.15 26.27
N PRO A 152 18.93 -4.96 27.19
CA PRO A 152 18.95 -6.41 27.04
C PRO A 152 17.55 -7.00 26.79
N ARG A 153 17.46 -8.09 26.01
CA ARG A 153 16.17 -8.70 25.61
C ARG A 153 15.23 -8.98 26.78
N PHE A 154 15.73 -9.42 27.94
CA PHE A 154 14.89 -9.72 29.10
C PHE A 154 14.11 -8.49 29.65
N LEU A 155 14.66 -7.28 29.51
CA LEU A 155 13.97 -6.02 29.85
C LEU A 155 13.19 -5.46 28.66
N ALA A 156 13.76 -5.55 27.47
CA ALA A 156 13.15 -5.01 26.27
C ALA A 156 11.83 -5.72 25.93
N ARG A 157 11.78 -7.06 25.98
CA ARG A 157 10.58 -7.83 25.60
C ARG A 157 9.32 -7.45 26.40
N PRO A 158 9.30 -7.43 27.75
CA PRO A 158 8.10 -7.05 28.49
C PRO A 158 7.69 -5.59 28.24
N LEU A 159 8.65 -4.65 28.18
CA LEU A 159 8.36 -3.24 27.89
C LEU A 159 7.77 -3.04 26.50
N ASN A 160 8.35 -3.72 25.50
CA ASN A 160 7.88 -3.73 24.12
C ASN A 160 6.47 -4.31 24.00
N ARG A 161 6.16 -5.37 24.75
CA ARG A 161 4.81 -5.96 24.81
C ARG A 161 3.80 -4.99 25.41
N THR A 162 4.16 -4.27 26.48
CA THR A 162 3.31 -3.24 27.08
C THR A 162 3.11 -2.06 26.13
N PHE A 163 4.17 -1.58 25.49
CA PHE A 163 4.09 -0.50 24.50
C PHE A 163 3.16 -0.87 23.34
N LYS A 164 3.35 -2.06 22.75
CA LYS A 164 2.49 -2.61 21.71
C LYS A 164 1.02 -2.67 22.15
N PHE A 165 0.76 -3.19 23.34
CA PHE A 165 -0.60 -3.28 23.90
C PHE A 165 -1.24 -1.89 24.04
N LEU A 166 -0.53 -0.92 24.62
CA LEU A 166 -1.03 0.44 24.79
C LEU A 166 -1.26 1.13 23.44
N PHE A 167 -0.36 0.94 22.48
CA PHE A 167 -0.51 1.49 21.14
C PHE A 167 -1.78 0.96 20.48
N MET A 168 -2.00 -0.36 20.48
CA MET A 168 -3.19 -0.95 19.87
C MET A 168 -4.48 -0.49 20.55
N LEU A 169 -4.47 -0.36 21.88
CA LEU A 169 -5.67 0.00 22.64
C LEU A 169 -6.08 1.47 22.49
N TYR A 170 -5.14 2.38 22.24
CA TYR A 170 -5.42 3.83 22.24
C TYR A 170 -5.22 4.53 20.89
N ILE A 171 -4.47 3.95 19.97
CA ILE A 171 -4.04 4.65 18.74
C ILE A 171 -4.29 3.78 17.51
N GLY A 172 -4.00 2.49 17.59
CA GLY A 172 -3.96 1.61 16.41
C GLY A 172 -5.27 1.54 15.65
N GLU A 173 -6.39 1.28 16.34
CA GLU A 173 -7.70 1.09 15.70
C GLU A 173 -8.19 2.37 15.01
N GLU A 174 -8.27 3.48 15.73
CA GLU A 174 -8.73 4.76 15.19
C GLU A 174 -7.83 5.25 14.04
N MET A 175 -6.51 5.06 14.15
CA MET A 175 -5.56 5.40 13.08
C MET A 175 -5.82 4.57 11.81
N ILE A 176 -5.96 3.25 11.95
CA ILE A 176 -6.18 2.34 10.80
C ILE A 176 -7.53 2.63 10.15
N GLU A 177 -8.59 2.83 10.93
CA GLU A 177 -9.92 3.14 10.42
C GLU A 177 -9.91 4.47 9.67
N TYR A 178 -9.37 5.52 10.27
CA TYR A 178 -9.33 6.85 9.66
C TYR A 178 -8.52 6.89 8.36
N ASP A 179 -7.30 6.34 8.39
CA ASP A 179 -6.43 6.29 7.21
C ASP A 179 -7.03 5.38 6.12
N GLY A 180 -7.63 4.25 6.50
CA GLY A 180 -8.28 3.32 5.59
C GLY A 180 -9.52 3.92 4.91
N GLU A 181 -10.38 4.62 5.65
CA GLU A 181 -11.52 5.33 5.09
C GLU A 181 -11.09 6.42 4.12
N TRP A 182 -10.06 7.20 4.50
CA TRP A 182 -9.50 8.24 3.65
C TRP A 182 -8.92 7.68 2.34
N ALA A 183 -8.18 6.57 2.40
CA ALA A 183 -7.65 5.89 1.22
C ALA A 183 -8.77 5.42 0.26
N ILE A 184 -9.83 4.82 0.82
CA ILE A 184 -11.01 4.41 0.05
C ILE A 184 -11.71 5.62 -0.57
N GLU A 185 -11.83 6.73 0.18
CA GLU A 185 -12.43 7.97 -0.32
C GLU A 185 -11.63 8.53 -1.50
N LYS A 186 -10.29 8.58 -1.42
CA LYS A 186 -9.45 9.04 -2.53
C LYS A 186 -9.61 8.17 -3.78
N THR A 187 -9.73 6.87 -3.62
CA THR A 187 -10.05 5.97 -4.75
C THR A 187 -11.41 6.31 -5.37
N ARG A 188 -12.43 6.56 -4.54
CA ARG A 188 -13.77 6.95 -5.02
C ARG A 188 -13.76 8.30 -5.72
N GLU A 189 -13.05 9.27 -5.16
CA GLU A 189 -12.85 10.61 -5.72
C GLU A 189 -12.23 10.52 -7.12
N TYR A 190 -11.19 9.70 -7.28
CA TYR A 190 -10.55 9.45 -8.58
C TYR A 190 -11.56 8.95 -9.63
N PHE A 191 -12.36 7.92 -9.31
CA PHE A 191 -13.36 7.43 -10.25
C PHE A 191 -14.48 8.43 -10.52
N GLN A 192 -14.85 9.30 -9.57
CA GLN A 192 -15.80 10.38 -9.84
C GLN A 192 -15.26 11.37 -10.88
N TYR A 193 -13.97 11.69 -10.84
CA TYR A 193 -13.35 12.52 -11.87
C TYR A 193 -13.26 11.81 -13.22
N ILE A 194 -12.92 10.52 -13.24
CA ILE A 194 -12.95 9.70 -14.47
C ILE A 194 -14.34 9.73 -15.11
N ARG A 195 -15.40 9.48 -14.33
CA ARG A 195 -16.79 9.50 -14.83
C ARG A 195 -17.19 10.85 -15.40
N LYS A 196 -16.86 11.95 -14.71
CA LYS A 196 -17.07 13.30 -15.23
C LYS A 196 -16.34 13.53 -16.55
N TYR A 197 -15.16 12.93 -16.70
CA TYR A 197 -14.32 13.06 -17.89
C TYR A 197 -14.87 12.26 -19.09
N HIS A 198 -15.38 11.05 -18.86
CA HIS A 198 -16.00 10.24 -19.91
C HIS A 198 -17.46 10.62 -20.20
N GLY A 199 -18.12 11.32 -19.29
CA GLY A 199 -19.52 11.74 -19.43
C GLY A 199 -20.54 10.62 -19.29
N GLU A 200 -20.10 9.41 -18.93
CA GLU A 200 -20.92 8.19 -18.84
C GLU A 200 -20.59 7.37 -17.59
N GLU A 201 -21.55 6.57 -17.14
CA GLU A 201 -21.33 5.56 -16.09
C GLU A 201 -20.53 4.38 -16.67
N PRO A 202 -19.71 3.69 -15.86
CA PRO A 202 -18.92 2.58 -16.34
C PRO A 202 -19.82 1.42 -16.81
N ILE A 203 -19.44 0.81 -17.92
CA ILE A 203 -20.16 -0.35 -18.51
C ILE A 203 -20.05 -1.56 -17.60
N GLN A 204 -18.88 -1.71 -16.95
CA GLN A 204 -18.64 -2.74 -15.96
C GLN A 204 -17.82 -2.16 -14.81
N THR A 205 -18.19 -2.55 -13.59
CA THR A 205 -17.44 -2.27 -12.37
C THR A 205 -17.13 -3.58 -11.67
N LYS A 206 -15.86 -3.79 -11.31
CA LYS A 206 -15.42 -4.85 -10.40
C LYS A 206 -14.63 -4.22 -9.27
N SER A 207 -15.01 -4.48 -8.03
CA SER A 207 -14.26 -4.03 -6.86
C SER A 207 -13.91 -5.23 -5.99
N ARG A 208 -12.69 -5.21 -5.46
CA ARG A 208 -12.23 -6.11 -4.41
C ARG A 208 -11.66 -5.24 -3.30
N GLN A 209 -12.19 -5.41 -2.10
CA GLN A 209 -11.68 -4.73 -0.91
C GLN A 209 -11.01 -5.77 -0.03
N ALA A 210 -9.86 -5.42 0.54
CA ALA A 210 -9.28 -6.22 1.60
C ALA A 210 -10.13 -6.02 2.86
N GLU A 211 -10.58 -7.11 3.48
CA GLU A 211 -11.16 -7.05 4.82
C GLU A 211 -10.01 -6.93 5.83
N PHE A 212 -9.87 -5.75 6.43
CA PHE A 212 -8.96 -5.54 7.56
C PHE A 212 -9.65 -6.09 8.81
N LYS A 213 -9.16 -7.22 9.31
CA LYS A 213 -9.48 -7.66 10.67
C LYS A 213 -8.34 -7.17 11.57
N PRO A 214 -8.64 -6.33 12.59
CA PRO A 214 -7.64 -5.90 13.57
C PRO A 214 -7.05 -7.08 14.36
#